data_AF-A0A8T0TRJ2-F1
#
_entry.id   AF-A0A8T0TRJ2-F1
#
_cell.length_a   1.000
_cell.length_b   1.000
_cell.length_c   1.000
_cell.angle_alpha   90.00
_cell.angle_beta   90.00
_cell.angle_gamma   90.00
#
_symmetry.space_group_name_H-M   'P 1'
#
loop_
_entity.id
_entity.type
_entity.pdbx_description
1 polymer ?
#
loop_
_entity_poly.entity_id
_entity_poly.type
_entity_poly.pdbx_seq_one_letter_code
_entity_poly.pdbx_strand_id
1 'polypeptide(L)'
;MATVLTRPAAGTVQCFGRKKTAVAVAYTKPGRGLIKVNGVPIELIRPEILRLKAVAKGLVAYFQKYVDEAAKKEVKDIFSRYDRTLLVADPRRCEPKKFGGRGARARFQKSYR
;
A
#
# COMPACT_ATOMS: atom_id res chain seq x y z
N MET A 1 -14.57 -23.10 -2.76
CA MET A 1 -15.55 -22.00 -2.62
C MET A 1 -15.22 -20.92 -3.64
N ALA A 2 -16.09 -20.77 -4.64
CA ALA A 2 -15.83 -19.94 -5.81
C ALA A 2 -15.79 -18.44 -5.44
N THR A 3 -14.66 -17.77 -5.68
CA THR A 3 -14.62 -16.31 -5.72
C THR A 3 -15.29 -15.86 -7.00
N VAL A 4 -16.53 -15.39 -6.88
CA VAL A 4 -17.23 -14.68 -7.96
C VAL A 4 -16.34 -13.50 -8.38
N LEU A 5 -15.76 -13.58 -9.57
CA LEU A 5 -15.17 -12.43 -10.24
C LEU A 5 -16.32 -11.50 -10.65
N THR A 6 -16.90 -10.80 -9.69
CA THR A 6 -17.84 -9.71 -9.98
C THR A 6 -17.05 -8.67 -10.76
N ARG A 7 -17.37 -8.49 -12.05
CA ARG A 7 -16.81 -7.42 -12.88
C ARG A 7 -16.93 -6.10 -12.10
N PRO A 8 -15.86 -5.28 -11.99
CA PRO A 8 -15.97 -4.00 -11.32
C PRO A 8 -17.03 -3.15 -12.04
N ALA A 9 -17.97 -2.60 -11.28
CA ALA A 9 -19.01 -1.72 -11.83
C ALA A 9 -18.37 -0.56 -12.60
N ALA A 10 -19.07 -0.07 -13.64
CA ALA A 10 -18.63 1.11 -14.39
C ALA A 10 -18.28 2.26 -13.43
N GLY A 11 -17.15 2.93 -13.68
CA GLY A 11 -16.63 3.97 -12.78
C GLY A 11 -15.70 3.47 -11.66
N THR A 12 -15.52 2.16 -11.46
CA THR A 12 -14.66 1.65 -10.37
C THR A 12 -13.20 1.44 -10.82
N VAL A 13 -12.24 1.82 -9.96
CA VAL A 13 -10.83 1.43 -10.05
C VAL A 13 -10.46 0.56 -8.85
N GLN A 14 -9.70 -0.49 -9.10
CA GLN A 14 -9.08 -1.31 -8.06
C GLN A 14 -7.60 -0.95 -7.97
N CYS A 15 -7.12 -0.71 -6.74
CA CYS A 15 -5.71 -0.47 -6.48
C CYS A 15 -5.20 -1.38 -5.36
N PHE A 16 -3.89 -1.64 -5.36
CA PHE A 16 -3.25 -2.47 -4.34
C PHE A 16 -1.98 -1.80 -3.78
N GLY A 17 -1.82 -1.89 -2.46
CA GLY A 17 -0.60 -1.54 -1.73
C GLY A 17 0.05 -2.80 -1.16
N ARG A 18 1.39 -2.86 -1.18
CA ARG A 18 2.15 -3.96 -0.58
C ARG A 18 3.25 -3.39 0.30
N LYS A 19 3.37 -3.89 1.53
CA LYS A 19 4.50 -3.59 2.42
C LYS A 19 4.80 -4.83 3.25
N LYS A 20 6.00 -5.39 3.12
CA LYS A 20 6.33 -6.70 3.70
C LYS A 20 5.21 -7.68 3.33
N THR A 21 4.75 -8.50 4.27
CA THR A 21 3.66 -9.46 4.05
C THR A 21 2.27 -8.81 3.94
N ALA A 22 2.11 -7.56 4.34
CA ALA A 22 0.82 -6.88 4.30
C ALA A 22 0.44 -6.47 2.87
N VAL A 23 -0.74 -6.89 2.44
CA VAL A 23 -1.37 -6.50 1.17
C VAL A 23 -2.66 -5.77 1.50
N ALA A 24 -2.81 -4.55 0.98
CA ALA A 24 -4.03 -3.77 1.09
C ALA A 24 -4.64 -3.62 -0.30
N VAL A 25 -5.92 -3.95 -0.44
CA VAL A 25 -6.69 -3.77 -1.67
C VAL A 25 -7.74 -2.70 -1.41
N ALA A 26 -7.81 -1.70 -2.28
CA ALA A 26 -8.77 -0.61 -2.18
C ALA A 26 -9.59 -0.50 -3.47
N TYR A 27 -10.88 -0.24 -3.28
CA TYR A 27 -11.84 -0.01 -4.34
C TYR A 27 -12.23 1.47 -4.32
N THR A 28 -11.86 2.21 -5.34
CA THR A 28 -12.26 3.60 -5.54
C THR A 28 -13.43 3.64 -6.50
N LYS A 29 -14.58 4.11 -5.99
CA LYS A 29 -15.84 4.24 -6.72
C LYS A 29 -16.25 5.72 -6.72
N PRO A 30 -16.95 6.21 -7.76
CA PRO A 30 -17.59 7.52 -7.70
C PRO A 30 -18.66 7.49 -6.60
N GLY A 31 -18.70 8.52 -5.77
CA GLY A 31 -19.63 8.60 -4.65
C GLY A 31 -19.39 9.82 -3.78
N ARG A 32 -20.04 9.85 -2.62
CA ARG A 32 -20.05 11.00 -1.69
C ARG A 32 -18.75 11.19 -0.88
N GLY A 33 -17.64 10.57 -1.29
CA GLY A 33 -16.33 10.73 -0.61
C GLY A 33 -16.13 9.92 0.67
N LEU A 34 -16.93 8.87 0.91
CA LEU A 34 -16.78 8.02 2.10
C LEU A 34 -15.54 7.13 2.01
N ILE A 35 -14.57 7.32 2.92
CA ILE A 35 -13.34 6.53 2.99
C ILE A 35 -13.37 5.64 4.24
N LYS A 36 -13.28 4.32 4.01
CA LYS A 36 -13.24 3.30 5.06
C LYS A 36 -12.07 2.35 4.84
N VAL A 37 -11.47 1.91 5.92
CA VAL A 37 -10.43 0.88 5.95
C VAL A 37 -10.90 -0.21 6.88
N ASN A 38 -11.06 -1.43 6.37
CA ASN A 38 -11.59 -2.57 7.13
C ASN A 38 -12.92 -2.27 7.85
N GLY A 39 -13.79 -1.45 7.23
CA GLY A 39 -15.08 -1.05 7.79
C GLY A 39 -15.05 0.17 8.71
N VAL A 40 -13.89 0.56 9.23
CA VAL A 40 -13.70 1.72 10.11
C VAL A 40 -13.47 2.98 9.27
N PRO A 41 -14.08 4.14 9.59
CA PRO A 41 -13.81 5.39 8.88
C PRO A 41 -12.36 5.84 9.09
N ILE A 42 -11.78 6.48 8.07
CA ILE A 42 -10.34 6.83 8.05
C ILE A 42 -9.92 7.80 9.16
N GLU A 43 -10.82 8.62 9.66
CA GLU A 43 -10.58 9.57 10.75
C GLU A 43 -10.23 8.85 12.05
N LEU A 44 -10.83 7.68 12.30
CA LEU A 44 -10.61 6.92 13.54
C LEU A 44 -9.39 5.98 13.46
N ILE A 45 -8.69 5.94 12.32
CA ILE A 45 -7.48 5.13 12.20
C ILE A 45 -6.36 5.72 13.04
N ARG A 46 -5.80 4.86 13.89
CA ARG A 46 -4.51 5.09 14.55
C ARG A 46 -3.49 4.10 13.98
N PRO A 47 -2.25 4.54 13.70
CA PRO A 47 -1.69 5.90 13.77
C PRO A 47 -2.07 6.82 12.61
N GLU A 48 -2.09 8.13 12.85
CA GLU A 48 -2.57 9.15 11.89
C GLU A 48 -1.75 9.22 10.60
N ILE A 49 -0.46 8.89 10.67
CA ILE A 49 0.48 8.89 9.54
C ILE A 49 0.02 7.92 8.42
N LEU A 50 -0.76 6.89 8.78
CA LEU A 50 -1.27 5.92 7.80
C LEU A 50 -2.43 6.46 6.96
N ARG A 51 -3.09 7.55 7.37
CA ARG A 51 -4.21 8.14 6.63
C ARG A 51 -3.80 8.53 5.21
N LEU A 52 -2.65 9.19 5.05
CA LEU A 52 -2.09 9.55 3.74
C LEU A 52 -1.82 8.32 2.88
N LYS A 53 -1.27 7.26 3.49
CA LYS A 53 -0.91 6.02 2.79
C LYS A 53 -2.13 5.23 2.30
N ALA A 54 -3.25 5.34 3.01
CA ALA A 54 -4.49 4.69 2.61
C ALA A 54 -5.12 5.34 1.35
N VAL A 55 -4.90 6.64 1.14
CA VAL A 55 -5.59 7.41 0.10
C VAL A 55 -4.74 7.60 -1.16
N ALA A 56 -3.44 7.85 -1.03
CA ALA A 56 -2.57 8.31 -2.11
C ALA A 56 -2.67 7.50 -3.41
N LYS A 57 -2.61 6.16 -3.29
CA LYS A 57 -2.58 5.28 -4.46
C LYS A 57 -3.94 5.17 -5.16
N GLY A 58 -5.03 5.27 -4.39
CA GLY A 58 -6.39 5.28 -4.92
C GLY A 58 -6.68 6.54 -5.72
N LEU A 59 -6.24 7.71 -5.23
CA LEU A 59 -6.38 8.98 -5.94
C LEU A 59 -5.66 8.94 -7.29
N VAL A 60 -4.36 8.63 -7.32
CA VAL A 60 -3.60 8.62 -8.58
C VAL A 60 -4.21 7.65 -9.60
N ALA A 61 -4.67 6.48 -9.15
CA ALA A 61 -5.30 5.48 -10.02
C ALA A 61 -6.66 5.93 -10.57
N TYR A 62 -7.42 6.73 -9.81
CA TYR A 62 -8.69 7.28 -10.26
C TYR A 62 -8.50 8.38 -11.31
N PHE A 63 -7.61 9.34 -11.05
CA PHE A 63 -7.31 10.44 -11.99
C PHE A 63 -6.78 9.93 -13.32
N GLN A 64 -5.92 8.90 -13.29
CA GLN A 64 -5.43 8.21 -14.48
C GLN A 64 -6.54 7.70 -15.42
N LYS A 65 -7.67 7.27 -14.86
CA LYS A 65 -8.72 6.59 -15.64
C LYS A 65 -9.87 7.52 -16.03
N TYR A 66 -10.19 8.50 -15.20
CA TYR A 66 -11.46 9.23 -15.29
C TYR A 66 -11.35 10.75 -15.43
N VAL A 67 -10.18 11.34 -15.23
CA VAL A 67 -10.03 12.81 -15.26
C VAL A 67 -9.14 13.21 -16.44
N ASP A 68 -7.84 13.38 -16.22
CA ASP A 68 -6.88 13.83 -17.23
C ASP A 68 -5.44 13.49 -16.81
N GLU A 69 -4.54 13.42 -17.81
CA GLU A 69 -3.13 13.11 -17.56
C GLU A 69 -2.37 14.25 -16.87
N ALA A 70 -2.77 15.51 -17.08
CA ALA A 70 -2.11 16.66 -16.48
C ALA A 70 -2.32 16.69 -14.96
N ALA A 71 -3.58 16.63 -14.49
CA ALA A 71 -3.87 16.60 -13.07
C ALA A 71 -3.27 15.37 -12.37
N LYS A 72 -3.27 14.20 -13.03
CA LYS A 72 -2.57 13.01 -12.52
C LYS A 72 -1.09 13.29 -12.32
N LYS A 73 -0.41 13.94 -13.27
CA LYS A 73 1.02 14.25 -13.17
C LYS A 73 1.30 15.18 -11.99
N GLU A 74 0.49 16.22 -11.82
CA GLU A 74 0.60 17.15 -10.69
C GLU A 74 0.46 16.41 -9.34
N VAL A 75 -0.60 15.60 -9.18
CA VAL A 75 -0.85 14.84 -7.95
C VAL A 75 0.28 13.83 -7.69
N LYS A 76 0.75 13.14 -8.74
CA LYS A 76 1.86 12.19 -8.66
C LYS A 76 3.16 12.87 -8.22
N ASP A 77 3.44 14.06 -8.77
CA ASP A 77 4.65 14.81 -8.45
C ASP A 77 4.61 15.33 -7.01
N ILE A 78 3.47 15.80 -6.53
CA ILE A 78 3.26 16.19 -5.11
C ILE A 78 3.57 15.00 -4.18
N PHE A 79 2.99 13.82 -4.46
CA PHE A 79 3.23 12.64 -3.62
C PHE A 79 4.66 12.14 -3.72
N SER A 80 5.27 12.18 -4.91
CA SER A 80 6.65 11.74 -5.11
C SER A 80 7.66 12.68 -4.46
N ARG A 81 7.38 13.98 -4.40
CA ARG A 81 8.20 14.97 -3.66
C ARG A 81 8.13 14.77 -2.16
N TYR A 82 6.96 14.40 -1.64
CA TYR A 82 6.78 14.13 -0.21
C TYR A 82 7.42 12.80 0.21
N ASP A 83 6.96 11.68 -0.37
CA ASP A 83 7.52 10.35 -0.11
C ASP A 83 7.20 9.37 -1.25
N ARG A 84 8.24 8.91 -1.94
CA ARG A 84 8.14 7.92 -3.02
C ARG A 84 7.46 6.61 -2.59
N THR A 85 7.55 6.22 -1.32
CA THR A 85 6.98 4.96 -0.79
C THR A 85 5.46 4.98 -0.63
N LEU A 86 4.82 6.12 -0.87
CA LEU A 86 3.35 6.23 -0.95
C LEU A 86 2.81 5.61 -2.24
N LEU A 87 3.55 5.74 -3.34
CA LEU A 87 3.15 5.23 -4.65
C LEU A 87 3.82 3.89 -4.96
N VAL A 88 5.13 3.80 -4.71
CA VAL A 88 5.93 2.60 -5.01
C VAL A 88 6.09 1.74 -3.76
N ALA A 89 5.89 0.43 -3.90
CA ALA A 89 6.10 -0.51 -2.81
C ALA A 89 7.60 -0.69 -2.52
N ASP A 90 7.97 -0.72 -1.24
CA ASP A 90 9.32 -1.05 -0.80
C ASP A 90 9.59 -2.56 -1.01
N PRO A 91 10.58 -2.94 -1.84
CA PRO A 91 10.86 -4.35 -2.14
C PRO A 91 11.52 -5.10 -0.99
N ARG A 92 12.06 -4.41 0.03
CA ARG A 92 12.90 -5.02 1.07
C ARG A 92 12.15 -6.10 1.87
N ARG A 93 12.67 -7.33 1.85
CA ARG A 93 12.16 -8.49 2.62
C ARG A 93 13.11 -8.90 3.76
N CYS A 94 12.58 -9.60 4.75
CA CYS A 94 13.41 -10.15 5.83
C CYS A 94 14.20 -11.34 5.27
N GLU A 95 15.52 -11.33 5.46
CA GLU A 95 16.37 -12.46 5.09
C GLU A 95 16.04 -13.67 5.99
N PRO A 96 15.96 -14.90 5.42
CA PRO A 96 15.77 -16.10 6.22
C PRO A 96 16.89 -16.34 7.24
N LYS A 97 16.56 -16.97 8.37
CA LYS A 97 17.56 -17.40 9.36
C LYS A 97 18.46 -18.48 8.77
N LYS A 98 19.77 -18.38 9.03
CA LYS A 98 20.76 -19.42 8.67
C LYS A 98 21.16 -20.22 9.91
N PHE A 99 21.60 -21.47 9.73
CA PHE A 99 22.09 -22.30 10.84
C PHE A 99 23.34 -21.68 11.49
N GLY A 100 23.70 -22.12 12.71
CA GLY A 100 24.92 -21.64 13.38
C GLY A 100 24.83 -20.22 13.94
N GLY A 101 23.62 -19.73 14.22
CA GLY A 101 23.41 -18.47 14.91
C GLY A 101 21.93 -18.15 15.14
N ARG A 102 21.67 -17.00 15.80
CA ARG A 102 20.31 -16.58 16.17
C ARG A 102 19.55 -15.90 15.03
N GLY A 103 20.24 -15.32 14.03
CA GLY A 103 19.64 -14.52 12.97
C GLY A 103 20.13 -14.87 11.58
N ALA A 104 19.70 -14.08 10.58
CA ALA A 104 20.13 -14.26 9.18
C ALA A 104 21.65 -14.11 9.00
N ARG A 105 22.28 -13.21 9.78
CA ARG A 105 23.72 -12.89 9.71
C ARG A 105 24.48 -13.12 11.02
N ALA A 106 23.80 -13.08 12.16
CA ALA A 106 24.43 -13.29 13.48
C ALA A 106 24.88 -14.75 13.64
N ARG A 107 26.08 -14.97 14.18
CA ARG A 107 26.64 -16.30 14.50
C ARG A 107 26.72 -16.51 16.01
N PHE A 108 26.72 -17.77 16.45
CA PHE A 108 27.02 -18.08 17.85
C PHE A 108 28.48 -17.74 18.17
N GLN A 109 28.72 -17.22 19.37
CA GLN A 109 30.07 -16.96 19.87
C GLN A 109 30.83 -18.28 20.02
N LYS A 110 32.07 -18.32 19.52
CA LYS A 110 32.95 -19.48 19.68
C LYS A 110 33.80 -19.30 20.95
N SER A 111 34.00 -20.38 21.69
CA SER A 111 35.01 -20.49 22.74
C SER A 111 36.13 -21.41 22.24
N TYR A 112 37.37 -20.93 22.27
CA TYR A 112 38.55 -21.73 21.95
C TYR A 112 39.13 -22.32 23.24
N ARG A 113 39.85 -23.43 23.12
CA ARG A 113 40.65 -24.05 24.18
C ARG A 113 42.11 -23.95 23.83
#